data_AF-A0A957GF71-F1
#
_entry.id   AF-A0A957GF71-F1
#
_cell.length_a   1.000
_cell.length_b   1.000
_cell.length_c   1.000
_cell.angle_alpha   90.00
_cell.angle_beta   90.00
_cell.angle_gamma   90.00
#
_symmetry.space_group_name_H-M   'P 1'
#
loop_
_entity.id
_entity.type
_entity.pdbx_description
1 polymer ?
#
loop_
_entity_poly.entity_id
_entity_poly.type
_entity_poly.pdbx_seq_one_letter_code
_entity_poly.pdbx_strand_id
1 'polypeptide(L)'
;MNKTIFDPTEHPHRRFNPLIDQWVQVSPHRMKRPWQGQVEKTPPDNRPAYDPNCYLCPGNGRVSGHSNPDYTSTFVFPNDFAALLSDVPSAGDPSHPLLQSQAVQGVCRVMCFSPRHDLTLPEMSLPEIRNVVDTWTAQAAELGQTYRWVQIFENKGAIMGCSNPHPHGQIWALDTLPNEPFAEDLAQRRYFERNGRPLLMDYVNLELEQRERIVVQNEHWLAVVPYWAVWPFELLLLPRRHVL
;
A
#
# COMPACT_ATOMS: atom_id res chain seq x y z
N MET A 1 -22.13 -21.24 39.83
CA MET A 1 -21.01 -20.40 39.33
C MET A 1 -21.52 -19.66 38.10
N ASN A 2 -21.65 -18.33 38.15
CA ASN A 2 -21.98 -17.55 36.96
C ASN A 2 -20.80 -17.64 35.99
N LYS A 3 -20.98 -18.31 34.84
CA LYS A 3 -20.01 -18.24 33.75
C LYS A 3 -20.07 -16.83 33.18
N THR A 4 -18.98 -16.08 33.33
CA THR A 4 -18.79 -14.82 32.61
C THR A 4 -18.87 -15.11 31.11
N ILE A 5 -19.79 -14.45 30.42
CA ILE A 5 -19.96 -14.59 28.96
C ILE A 5 -18.83 -13.80 28.29
N PHE A 6 -18.26 -14.36 27.21
CA PHE A 6 -17.24 -13.67 26.45
C PHE A 6 -17.82 -12.45 25.73
N ASP A 7 -17.25 -11.27 25.99
CA ASP A 7 -17.55 -10.02 25.28
C ASP A 7 -16.27 -9.53 24.56
N PRO A 8 -16.25 -9.47 23.22
CA PRO A 8 -15.08 -9.01 22.46
C PRO A 8 -14.77 -7.51 22.64
N THR A 9 -15.69 -6.73 23.22
CA THR A 9 -15.47 -5.30 23.51
C THR A 9 -14.70 -5.08 24.82
N GLU A 10 -14.71 -6.06 25.72
CA GLU A 10 -14.06 -5.99 27.03
C GLU A 10 -12.89 -6.98 27.15
N HIS A 11 -13.02 -8.18 26.60
CA HIS A 11 -12.05 -9.26 26.80
C HIS A 11 -10.98 -9.32 25.70
N PRO A 12 -9.70 -9.51 26.07
CA PRO A 12 -8.65 -9.80 25.10
C PRO A 12 -8.95 -11.05 24.28
N HIS A 13 -8.66 -10.97 22.98
CA HIS A 13 -8.91 -12.07 22.05
C HIS A 13 -7.95 -11.99 20.87
N ARG A 14 -7.95 -13.01 20.02
CA ARG A 14 -7.19 -13.01 18.76
C ARG A 14 -8.17 -13.03 17.60
N ARG A 15 -7.85 -12.29 16.54
CA ARG A 15 -8.58 -12.30 15.27
C ARG A 15 -7.68 -12.87 14.18
N PHE A 16 -8.23 -13.77 13.37
CA PHE A 16 -7.47 -14.41 12.32
C PHE A 16 -7.49 -13.55 11.04
N ASN A 17 -6.31 -13.34 10.45
CA ASN A 17 -6.13 -12.75 9.13
C ASN A 17 -6.05 -13.88 8.09
N PRO A 18 -7.09 -14.09 7.29
CA PRO A 18 -7.13 -15.17 6.32
C PRO A 18 -6.31 -14.90 5.06
N LEU A 19 -5.84 -13.66 4.83
CA LEU A 19 -4.98 -13.33 3.69
C LEU A 19 -3.55 -13.83 3.89
N ILE A 20 -3.04 -13.85 5.11
CA ILE A 20 -1.63 -14.22 5.38
C ILE A 20 -1.48 -15.37 6.37
N ASP A 21 -2.59 -15.98 6.81
CA ASP A 21 -2.63 -17.12 7.74
C ASP A 21 -2.00 -16.81 9.11
N GLN A 22 -2.29 -15.61 9.64
CA GLN A 22 -1.75 -15.12 10.92
C GLN A 22 -2.85 -14.65 11.86
N TRP A 23 -2.49 -14.43 13.13
CA TRP A 23 -3.41 -13.94 14.15
C TRP A 23 -2.97 -12.59 14.69
N VAL A 24 -3.94 -11.70 14.88
CA VAL A 24 -3.77 -10.38 15.50
C VAL A 24 -4.30 -10.42 16.93
N GLN A 25 -3.47 -9.98 17.89
CA GLN A 25 -3.88 -9.86 19.29
C GLN A 25 -4.66 -8.55 19.51
N VAL A 26 -5.85 -8.66 20.07
CA VAL A 26 -6.74 -7.53 20.40
C VAL A 26 -6.83 -7.39 21.91
N SER A 27 -6.58 -6.18 22.41
CA SER A 27 -6.68 -5.82 23.83
C SER A 27 -7.49 -4.53 23.97
N PRO A 28 -8.83 -4.61 24.09
CA PRO A 28 -9.74 -3.47 23.90
C PRO A 28 -9.47 -2.26 24.80
N HIS A 29 -8.97 -2.49 26.02
CA HIS A 29 -8.73 -1.40 26.99
C HIS A 29 -7.34 -0.77 26.93
N ARG A 30 -6.47 -1.16 25.99
CA ARG A 30 -5.07 -0.70 25.98
C ARG A 30 -4.93 0.83 25.87
N MET A 31 -5.86 1.50 25.18
CA MET A 31 -5.87 2.97 25.07
C MET A 31 -6.21 3.70 26.38
N LYS A 32 -6.75 3.01 27.41
CA LYS A 32 -7.02 3.62 28.72
C LYS A 32 -5.73 3.84 29.56
N ARG A 33 -4.58 3.33 29.11
CA ARG A 33 -3.30 3.51 29.82
C ARG A 33 -2.82 4.96 29.63
N PRO A 34 -2.39 5.66 30.69
CA PRO A 34 -1.87 7.02 30.57
C PRO A 34 -0.72 7.10 29.55
N TRP A 35 -0.83 8.03 28.59
CA TRP A 35 0.22 8.31 27.61
C TRP A 35 1.09 9.46 28.08
N GLN A 36 2.38 9.18 28.28
CA GLN A 36 3.43 10.16 28.59
C GLN A 36 4.57 10.10 27.56
N GLY A 37 4.33 9.44 26.43
CA GLY A 37 5.30 9.25 25.37
C GLY A 37 5.32 10.41 24.38
N GLN A 38 5.90 10.16 23.21
CA GLN A 38 6.02 11.12 22.12
C GLN A 38 4.65 11.63 21.68
N VAL A 39 4.56 12.94 21.43
CA VAL A 39 3.40 13.59 20.82
C VAL A 39 3.86 14.16 19.49
N GLU A 40 3.30 13.64 18.40
CA GLU A 40 3.66 14.08 17.06
C GLU A 40 3.17 15.50 16.81
N LYS A 41 4.02 16.32 16.19
CA LYS A 41 3.63 17.65 15.73
C LYS A 41 2.97 17.52 14.36
N THR A 42 1.79 18.10 14.22
CA THR A 42 1.16 18.25 12.90
C THR A 42 1.95 19.29 12.10
N PRO A 43 2.51 18.95 10.93
CA PRO A 43 3.16 19.94 10.08
C PRO A 43 2.15 21.03 9.66
N PRO A 44 2.56 22.30 9.60
CA PRO A 44 1.69 23.35 9.07
C PRO A 44 1.37 23.10 7.60
N ASP A 45 0.11 23.32 7.21
CA ASP A 45 -0.38 23.09 5.85
C ASP A 45 -0.26 24.36 4.99
N ASN A 46 0.96 24.89 4.87
CA ASN A 46 1.26 26.13 4.16
C ASN A 46 2.30 25.92 3.05
N ARG A 47 2.31 24.72 2.46
CA ARG A 47 3.20 24.38 1.35
C ARG A 47 2.87 25.25 0.13
N PRO A 48 3.87 25.71 -0.63
CA PRO A 48 3.60 26.48 -1.83
C PRO A 48 3.07 25.57 -2.94
N ALA A 49 2.31 26.14 -3.86
CA ALA A 49 1.87 25.47 -5.09
C ALA A 49 3.03 24.88 -5.91
N TYR A 50 4.17 25.57 -5.87
CA TYR A 50 5.41 25.22 -6.55
C TYR A 50 6.58 25.58 -5.65
N ASP A 51 7.52 24.65 -5.50
CA ASP A 51 8.76 24.86 -4.75
C ASP A 51 9.96 24.76 -5.71
N PRO A 52 10.73 25.84 -5.93
CA PRO A 52 11.89 25.83 -6.83
C PRO A 52 13.03 24.91 -6.35
N ASN A 53 13.01 24.47 -5.09
CA ASN A 53 14.00 23.54 -4.53
C ASN A 53 13.51 22.08 -4.50
N CYS A 54 12.26 21.83 -4.89
CA CYS A 54 11.70 20.48 -4.87
C CYS A 54 12.16 19.69 -6.09
N TYR A 55 12.85 18.57 -5.86
CA TYR A 55 13.33 17.66 -6.92
C TYR A 55 12.23 17.00 -7.77
N LEU A 56 10.96 17.12 -7.36
CA LEU A 56 9.81 16.52 -8.04
C LEU A 56 8.94 17.54 -8.80
N CYS A 57 9.11 18.85 -8.56
CA CYS A 57 8.31 19.85 -9.26
C CYS A 57 8.65 19.94 -10.76
N PRO A 58 7.70 20.36 -11.61
CA PRO A 58 7.93 20.55 -13.05
C PRO A 58 9.07 21.53 -13.32
N GLY A 59 9.88 21.28 -14.36
CA GLY A 59 11.00 22.15 -14.75
C GLY A 59 12.20 22.15 -13.80
N ASN A 60 12.10 21.54 -12.62
CA ASN A 60 13.21 21.51 -11.65
C ASN A 60 14.23 20.42 -11.98
N GLY A 61 15.46 20.65 -11.53
CA GLY A 61 16.50 19.62 -11.50
C GLY A 61 16.19 18.54 -10.46
N ARG A 62 16.53 17.28 -10.79
CA ARG A 62 16.55 16.15 -9.86
C ARG A 62 17.91 16.01 -9.21
N VAL A 63 17.97 15.20 -8.13
CA VAL A 63 19.23 14.94 -7.41
C VAL A 63 20.30 14.32 -8.30
N SER A 64 19.89 13.50 -9.28
CA SER A 64 20.80 12.88 -10.25
C SER A 64 21.34 13.85 -11.33
N GLY A 65 20.91 15.12 -11.33
CA GLY A 65 21.28 16.11 -12.35
C GLY A 65 20.40 16.13 -13.60
N HIS A 66 19.43 15.21 -13.72
CA HIS A 66 18.41 15.28 -14.75
C HIS A 66 17.43 16.44 -14.50
N SER A 67 16.69 16.88 -15.52
CA SER A 67 15.60 17.86 -15.36
C SER A 67 14.24 17.20 -15.52
N ASN A 68 13.27 17.64 -14.74
CA ASN A 68 11.87 17.26 -14.92
C ASN A 68 11.29 18.05 -16.11
N PRO A 69 10.44 17.42 -16.93
CA PRO A 69 9.68 18.16 -17.94
C PRO A 69 8.71 19.13 -17.27
N ASP A 70 8.18 20.09 -18.04
CA ASP A 70 7.07 20.95 -17.63
C ASP A 70 5.74 20.18 -17.66
N TYR A 71 5.66 19.10 -16.87
CA TYR A 71 4.49 18.23 -16.83
C TYR A 71 3.29 18.94 -16.19
N THR A 72 2.09 18.65 -16.69
CA THR A 72 0.83 19.28 -16.24
C THR A 72 -0.13 18.33 -15.54
N SER A 73 0.24 17.05 -15.40
CA SER A 73 -0.56 16.03 -14.71
C SER A 73 0.37 15.05 -13.99
N THR A 74 0.17 13.74 -14.13
CA THR A 74 1.07 12.74 -13.58
C THR A 74 2.40 12.73 -14.33
N PHE A 75 3.49 12.41 -13.62
CA PHE A 75 4.81 12.26 -14.23
C PHE A 75 5.54 11.08 -13.62
N VAL A 76 5.98 10.15 -14.46
CA VAL A 76 6.68 8.92 -14.05
C VAL A 76 8.11 8.94 -14.58
N PHE A 77 9.06 8.58 -13.73
CA PHE A 77 10.46 8.46 -14.12
C PHE A 77 11.17 7.36 -13.30
N PRO A 78 12.28 6.78 -13.79
CA PRO A 78 13.11 5.87 -13.01
C PRO A 78 13.62 6.54 -11.74
N ASN A 79 13.53 5.85 -10.61
CA ASN A 79 14.03 6.38 -9.35
C ASN A 79 15.55 6.59 -9.43
N ASP A 80 16.02 7.80 -9.14
CA ASP A 80 17.44 8.16 -9.14
C ASP A 80 18.27 7.32 -8.14
N PHE A 81 17.61 6.79 -7.10
CA PHE A 81 18.16 5.92 -6.08
C PHE A 81 17.36 4.61 -5.99
N ALA A 82 17.26 3.89 -7.11
CA ALA A 82 16.52 2.63 -7.19
C ALA A 82 17.05 1.60 -6.17
N ALA A 83 16.13 0.96 -5.44
CA ALA A 83 16.43 -0.12 -4.52
C ALA A 83 16.71 -1.46 -5.24
N LEU A 84 16.34 -1.53 -6.52
CA LEU A 84 16.48 -2.70 -7.38
C LEU A 84 17.29 -2.34 -8.61
N LEU A 85 18.06 -3.30 -9.10
CA LEU A 85 18.84 -3.19 -10.33
C LEU A 85 18.26 -4.14 -11.37
N SER A 86 18.31 -3.73 -12.64
CA SER A 86 17.80 -4.51 -13.77
C SER A 86 18.73 -5.65 -14.19
N ASP A 87 20.01 -5.60 -13.81
CA ASP A 87 21.02 -6.60 -14.16
C ASP A 87 21.78 -6.98 -12.89
N VAL A 88 21.39 -8.10 -12.29
CA VAL A 88 21.99 -8.64 -11.07
C VAL A 88 22.52 -10.05 -11.37
N PRO A 89 23.82 -10.33 -11.10
CA PRO A 89 24.37 -11.65 -11.32
C PRO A 89 23.72 -12.69 -10.39
N SER A 90 23.73 -13.96 -10.82
CA SER A 90 23.24 -15.06 -9.99
C SER A 90 23.95 -15.10 -8.64
N ALA A 91 23.21 -15.40 -7.57
CA ALA A 91 23.75 -15.60 -6.23
C ALA A 91 24.57 -16.91 -6.11
N GLY A 92 24.49 -17.80 -7.10
CA GLY A 92 25.13 -19.12 -7.07
C GLY A 92 24.46 -20.08 -6.09
N ASP A 93 25.04 -21.27 -5.95
CA ASP A 93 24.54 -22.26 -4.99
C ASP A 93 24.92 -21.86 -3.55
N PRO A 94 23.99 -22.00 -2.58
CA PRO A 94 24.28 -21.67 -1.20
C PRO A 94 25.34 -22.62 -0.62
N SER A 95 26.29 -22.06 0.13
CA SER A 95 27.28 -22.86 0.84
C SER A 95 26.69 -23.66 2.02
N HIS A 96 25.50 -23.28 2.49
CA HIS A 96 24.80 -23.94 3.61
C HIS A 96 23.27 -23.78 3.52
N PRO A 97 22.45 -24.79 3.87
CA PRO A 97 20.98 -24.72 3.75
C PRO A 97 20.30 -23.67 4.65
N LEU A 98 20.97 -23.20 5.71
CA LEU A 98 20.46 -22.13 6.58
C LEU A 98 20.85 -20.72 6.12
N LEU A 99 21.78 -20.58 5.16
CA LEU A 99 22.36 -19.31 4.74
C LEU A 99 22.22 -19.20 3.22
N GLN A 100 21.00 -18.88 2.78
CA GLN A 100 20.66 -18.80 1.36
C GLN A 100 20.51 -17.35 0.92
N SER A 101 21.01 -17.05 -0.27
CA SER A 101 20.82 -15.77 -0.95
C SER A 101 20.22 -16.05 -2.32
N GLN A 102 19.30 -15.21 -2.75
CA GLN A 102 18.70 -15.27 -4.08
C GLN A 102 18.92 -13.92 -4.76
N ALA A 103 19.36 -13.96 -6.02
CA ALA A 103 19.42 -12.76 -6.84
C ALA A 103 18.00 -12.30 -7.17
N VAL A 104 17.77 -10.98 -7.09
CA VAL A 104 16.48 -10.35 -7.40
C VAL A 104 16.75 -9.20 -8.35
N GLN A 105 16.06 -9.22 -9.49
CA GLN A 105 16.12 -8.16 -10.48
C GLN A 105 14.82 -7.37 -10.48
N GLY A 106 14.93 -6.08 -10.81
CA GLY A 106 13.76 -5.22 -10.82
C GLY A 106 14.05 -3.79 -11.25
N VAL A 107 12.99 -2.99 -11.20
CA VAL A 107 13.04 -1.55 -11.44
C VAL A 107 12.23 -0.81 -10.40
N CYS A 108 12.69 0.39 -10.05
CA CYS A 108 11.97 1.32 -9.21
C CYS A 108 11.64 2.58 -10.02
N ARG A 109 10.37 2.99 -10.01
CA ARG A 109 9.90 4.25 -10.59
C ARG A 109 9.29 5.14 -9.50
N VAL A 110 9.42 6.45 -9.67
CA VAL A 110 8.69 7.47 -8.92
C VAL A 110 7.57 8.00 -9.82
N MET A 111 6.40 8.22 -9.24
CA MET A 111 5.23 8.76 -9.93
C MET A 111 4.70 9.98 -9.18
N CYS A 112 4.91 11.18 -9.73
CA CYS A 112 4.28 12.40 -9.23
C CYS A 112 2.80 12.39 -9.61
N PHE A 113 1.93 12.79 -8.67
CA PHE A 113 0.47 12.79 -8.90
C PHE A 113 -0.03 14.06 -9.58
N SER A 114 0.60 15.21 -9.34
CA SER A 114 0.22 16.51 -9.87
C SER A 114 1.43 17.45 -9.93
N PRO A 115 1.45 18.46 -10.81
CA PRO A 115 2.46 19.52 -10.76
C PRO A 115 2.39 20.37 -9.47
N ARG A 116 1.24 20.34 -8.77
CA ARG A 116 1.03 21.09 -7.53
C ARG A 116 1.71 20.41 -6.35
N HIS A 117 2.69 21.09 -5.77
CA HIS A 117 3.46 20.61 -4.63
C HIS A 117 2.64 20.53 -3.32
N ASP A 118 1.59 21.34 -3.20
CA ASP A 118 0.74 21.42 -2.03
C ASP A 118 -0.51 20.52 -2.08
N LEU A 119 -0.81 19.90 -3.23
CA LEU A 119 -2.07 19.22 -3.49
C LEU A 119 -1.98 17.72 -3.20
N THR A 120 -2.55 17.25 -2.08
CA THR A 120 -2.57 15.81 -1.76
C THR A 120 -3.78 15.09 -2.36
N LEU A 121 -3.72 13.76 -2.46
CA LEU A 121 -4.75 12.94 -3.13
C LEU A 121 -6.21 13.24 -2.69
N PRO A 122 -6.53 13.44 -1.40
CA PRO A 122 -7.89 13.81 -0.97
C PRO A 122 -8.39 15.19 -1.43
N GLU A 123 -7.48 16.08 -1.84
CA GLU A 123 -7.77 17.46 -2.23
C GLU A 123 -7.86 17.63 -3.76
N MET A 124 -7.42 16.61 -4.50
CA MET A 124 -7.53 16.56 -5.96
C MET A 124 -8.99 16.42 -6.40
N SER A 125 -9.30 16.95 -7.58
CA SER A 125 -10.56 16.70 -8.26
C SER A 125 -10.67 15.23 -8.72
N LEU A 126 -11.89 14.74 -8.90
CA LEU A 126 -12.11 13.37 -9.39
C LEU A 126 -11.43 13.08 -10.75
N PRO A 127 -11.42 14.01 -11.74
CA PRO A 127 -10.64 13.80 -12.97
C PRO A 127 -9.13 13.69 -12.74
N GLU A 128 -8.56 14.43 -11.80
CA GLU A 128 -7.14 14.33 -11.46
C GLU A 128 -6.82 12.98 -10.80
N ILE A 129 -7.65 12.53 -9.86
CA ILE A 129 -7.53 11.19 -9.26
C ILE A 129 -7.69 10.10 -10.33
N ARG A 130 -8.57 10.29 -11.31
CA ARG A 130 -8.72 9.37 -12.44
C ARG A 130 -7.41 9.25 -13.24
N ASN A 131 -6.72 10.35 -13.52
CA ASN A 131 -5.42 10.33 -14.19
C ASN A 131 -4.36 9.55 -13.38
N VAL A 132 -4.39 9.66 -12.05
CA VAL A 132 -3.53 8.86 -11.16
C VAL A 132 -3.83 7.37 -11.33
N VAL A 133 -5.10 6.97 -11.27
CA VAL A 133 -5.51 5.57 -11.45
C VAL A 133 -5.16 5.04 -12.86
N ASP A 134 -5.36 5.84 -13.90
CA ASP A 134 -4.98 5.48 -15.28
C ASP A 134 -3.47 5.27 -15.41
N THR A 135 -2.68 6.14 -14.76
CA THR A 135 -1.22 6.01 -14.76
C THR A 135 -0.79 4.75 -14.00
N TRP A 136 -1.37 4.45 -12.84
CA TRP A 136 -1.12 3.20 -12.12
C TRP A 136 -1.41 1.97 -12.98
N THR A 137 -2.56 1.97 -13.67
CA THR A 137 -2.99 0.87 -14.53
C THR A 137 -2.03 0.69 -15.71
N ALA A 138 -1.63 1.79 -16.36
CA ALA A 138 -0.69 1.75 -17.48
C ALA A 138 0.69 1.23 -17.04
N GLN A 139 1.19 1.67 -15.88
CA GLN A 139 2.48 1.24 -15.34
C GLN A 139 2.46 -0.23 -14.90
N ALA A 140 1.38 -0.69 -14.26
CA ALA A 140 1.21 -2.10 -13.92
C ALA A 140 1.15 -2.98 -15.17
N ALA A 141 0.40 -2.57 -16.20
CA ALA A 141 0.28 -3.32 -17.45
C ALA A 141 1.58 -3.35 -18.27
N GLU A 142 2.35 -2.26 -18.26
CA GLU A 142 3.67 -2.21 -18.91
C GLU A 142 4.68 -3.12 -18.18
N LEU A 143 4.88 -2.88 -16.88
CA LEU A 143 5.89 -3.60 -16.09
C LEU A 143 5.53 -5.08 -15.92
N GLY A 144 4.24 -5.42 -15.84
CA GLY A 144 3.76 -6.79 -15.72
C GLY A 144 4.01 -7.66 -16.96
N GLN A 145 4.41 -7.08 -18.09
CA GLN A 145 4.87 -7.86 -19.26
C GLN A 145 6.27 -8.46 -19.05
N THR A 146 7.06 -7.91 -18.13
CA THR A 146 8.45 -8.31 -17.88
C THR A 146 8.64 -8.88 -16.49
N TYR A 147 7.98 -8.30 -15.48
CA TYR A 147 8.19 -8.63 -14.07
C TYR A 147 7.05 -9.48 -13.51
N ARG A 148 7.38 -10.35 -12.55
CA ARG A 148 6.43 -11.25 -11.90
C ARG A 148 5.50 -10.51 -10.95
N TRP A 149 5.99 -9.45 -10.31
CA TRP A 149 5.24 -8.64 -9.36
C TRP A 149 5.45 -7.16 -9.64
N VAL A 150 4.37 -6.37 -9.60
CA VAL A 150 4.42 -4.91 -9.67
C VAL A 150 3.72 -4.34 -8.44
N GLN A 151 4.51 -3.79 -7.52
CA GLN A 151 4.04 -3.15 -6.30
C GLN A 151 3.88 -1.65 -6.53
N ILE A 152 2.64 -1.18 -6.51
CA ILE A 152 2.32 0.26 -6.45
C ILE A 152 2.07 0.61 -4.99
N PHE A 153 2.68 1.69 -4.50
CA PHE A 153 2.50 2.15 -3.13
C PHE A 153 2.77 3.65 -2.98
N GLU A 154 2.26 4.23 -1.89
CA GLU A 154 2.50 5.62 -1.49
C GLU A 154 2.95 5.64 -0.02
N ASN A 155 4.03 6.37 0.26
CA ASN A 155 4.41 6.73 1.63
C ASN A 155 4.07 8.20 1.84
N LYS A 156 3.03 8.50 2.63
CA LYS A 156 2.56 9.87 2.85
C LYS A 156 2.93 10.39 4.24
N GLY A 157 3.57 11.55 4.28
CA GLY A 157 3.90 12.26 5.52
C GLY A 157 5.21 11.77 6.15
N ALA A 158 5.86 12.65 6.91
CA ALA A 158 7.17 12.40 7.50
C ALA A 158 7.17 11.19 8.45
N ILE A 159 6.07 10.97 9.18
CA ILE A 159 5.91 9.84 10.12
C ILE A 159 5.99 8.49 9.38
N MET A 160 5.56 8.44 8.11
CA MET A 160 5.59 7.23 7.29
C MET A 160 6.90 7.09 6.49
N GLY A 161 7.93 7.89 6.79
CA GLY A 161 9.24 7.84 6.12
C GLY A 161 9.27 8.54 4.75
N CYS A 162 8.32 9.41 4.45
CA CYS A 162 8.33 10.20 3.21
C CYS A 162 9.45 11.25 3.25
N SER A 163 10.41 11.16 2.32
CA SER A 163 11.58 12.05 2.26
C SER A 163 11.35 13.32 1.41
N ASN A 164 10.27 13.39 0.63
CA ASN A 164 9.94 14.54 -0.21
C ASN A 164 8.46 14.93 -0.07
N PRO A 165 8.12 16.19 0.25
CA PRO A 165 6.74 16.60 0.54
C PRO A 165 5.81 16.72 -0.68
N HIS A 166 6.35 16.64 -1.91
CA HIS A 166 5.54 16.68 -3.13
C HIS A 166 4.69 15.40 -3.26
N PRO A 167 3.43 15.48 -3.73
CA PRO A 167 2.52 14.33 -3.83
C PRO A 167 3.01 13.31 -4.86
N HIS A 168 3.44 12.14 -4.39
CA HIS A 168 3.97 11.09 -5.25
C HIS A 168 3.76 9.69 -4.67
N GLY A 169 3.73 8.71 -5.56
CA GLY A 169 3.83 7.29 -5.25
C GLY A 169 5.11 6.69 -5.82
N GLN A 170 5.31 5.42 -5.53
CA GLN A 170 6.40 4.61 -6.06
C GLN A 170 5.83 3.33 -6.68
N ILE A 171 6.58 2.81 -7.66
CA ILE A 171 6.24 1.59 -8.37
C ILE A 171 7.51 0.74 -8.41
N TRP A 172 7.50 -0.39 -7.72
CA TRP A 172 8.61 -1.33 -7.69
C TRP A 172 8.18 -2.62 -8.38
N ALA A 173 8.90 -3.02 -9.42
CA ALA A 173 8.63 -4.24 -10.15
C ALA A 173 9.78 -5.22 -9.98
N LEU A 174 9.46 -6.49 -9.70
CA LEU A 174 10.40 -7.55 -9.33
C LEU A 174 10.14 -8.82 -10.12
N ASP A 175 11.20 -9.57 -10.42
CA ASP A 175 11.16 -10.90 -11.03
C ASP A 175 10.67 -12.01 -10.08
N THR A 176 10.62 -11.72 -8.79
CA THR A 176 10.17 -12.61 -7.72
C THR A 176 8.92 -12.08 -7.02
N LEU A 177 8.18 -12.97 -6.35
CA LEU A 177 7.07 -12.57 -5.47
C LEU A 177 7.64 -12.17 -4.09
N PRO A 178 7.35 -10.95 -3.59
CA PRO A 178 7.67 -10.59 -2.22
C PRO A 178 6.87 -11.41 -1.20
N ASN A 179 7.25 -11.33 0.08
CA ASN A 179 6.69 -12.15 1.15
C ASN A 179 5.15 -12.04 1.31
N GLU A 180 4.61 -10.81 1.38
CA GLU A 180 3.17 -10.61 1.59
C GLU A 180 2.35 -11.11 0.38
N PRO A 181 2.64 -10.72 -0.87
CA PRO A 181 1.96 -11.28 -2.04
C PRO A 181 2.06 -12.80 -2.15
N PHE A 182 3.18 -13.40 -1.75
CA PHE A 182 3.33 -14.86 -1.73
C PHE A 182 2.39 -15.52 -0.71
N ALA A 183 2.29 -14.96 0.51
CA ALA A 183 1.38 -15.46 1.53
C ALA A 183 -0.09 -15.30 1.09
N GLU A 184 -0.43 -14.17 0.51
CA GLU A 184 -1.77 -13.88 -0.03
C GLU A 184 -2.16 -14.81 -1.19
N ASP A 185 -1.26 -15.04 -2.15
CA ASP A 185 -1.49 -16.00 -3.24
C ASP A 185 -1.78 -17.41 -2.70
N LEU A 186 -0.97 -17.87 -1.75
CA LEU A 186 -1.14 -19.20 -1.15
C LEU A 186 -2.45 -19.31 -0.36
N ALA A 187 -2.79 -18.31 0.45
CA ALA A 187 -4.00 -18.34 1.26
C ALA A 187 -5.27 -18.24 0.40
N GLN A 188 -5.29 -17.37 -0.60
CA GLN A 188 -6.40 -17.24 -1.53
C GLN A 188 -6.59 -18.51 -2.36
N ARG A 189 -5.49 -19.13 -2.85
CA ARG A 189 -5.56 -20.42 -3.57
C ARG A 189 -6.15 -21.51 -2.70
N ARG A 190 -5.66 -21.68 -1.45
CA ARG A 190 -6.19 -22.67 -0.50
C ARG A 190 -7.68 -22.45 -0.20
N TYR A 191 -8.10 -21.19 -0.05
CA TYR A 191 -9.52 -20.88 0.17
C TYR A 191 -10.36 -21.23 -1.06
N PHE A 192 -9.90 -20.86 -2.26
CA PHE A 192 -10.58 -21.12 -3.51
C PHE A 192 -10.73 -22.63 -3.78
N GLU A 193 -9.69 -23.42 -3.56
CA GLU A 193 -9.72 -24.89 -3.69
C GLU A 193 -10.78 -25.55 -2.79
N ARG A 194 -11.03 -24.97 -1.60
CA ARG A 194 -11.99 -25.52 -0.63
C ARG A 194 -13.42 -25.03 -0.86
N ASN A 195 -13.60 -23.78 -1.28
CA ASN A 195 -14.90 -23.10 -1.30
C ASN A 195 -15.43 -22.83 -2.72
N GLY A 196 -14.60 -22.99 -3.75
CA GLY A 196 -14.95 -22.71 -5.15
C GLY A 196 -15.21 -21.23 -5.47
N ARG A 197 -14.92 -20.31 -4.54
CA ARG A 197 -15.14 -18.87 -4.67
C ARG A 197 -13.94 -18.08 -4.13
N PRO A 198 -13.61 -16.89 -4.67
CA PRO A 198 -12.49 -16.08 -4.17
C PRO A 198 -12.74 -15.62 -2.74
N LEU A 199 -11.72 -15.75 -1.89
CA LEU A 199 -11.75 -15.37 -0.47
C LEU A 199 -12.30 -13.96 -0.26
N LEU A 200 -11.73 -12.98 -0.98
CA LEU A 200 -12.10 -11.58 -0.82
C LEU A 200 -13.51 -11.25 -1.34
N MET A 201 -14.04 -12.03 -2.29
CA MET A 201 -15.43 -11.86 -2.74
C MET A 201 -16.43 -12.35 -1.69
N ASP A 202 -16.16 -13.49 -1.06
CA ASP A 202 -16.97 -13.96 0.06
C ASP A 202 -16.86 -12.99 1.26
N TYR A 203 -15.68 -12.42 1.50
CA TYR A 203 -15.48 -11.40 2.53
C TYR A 203 -16.23 -10.10 2.25
N VAL A 204 -16.21 -9.58 1.00
CA VAL A 204 -16.98 -8.40 0.59
C VAL A 204 -18.48 -8.62 0.85
N ASN A 205 -19.02 -9.78 0.46
CA ASN A 205 -20.43 -10.09 0.68
C ASN A 205 -20.77 -10.13 2.18
N LEU A 206 -19.92 -10.75 2.98
CA LEU A 206 -20.10 -10.82 4.43
C LEU A 206 -20.09 -9.42 5.08
N GLU A 207 -19.17 -8.54 4.68
CA GLU A 207 -19.12 -7.17 5.20
C GLU A 207 -20.33 -6.34 4.75
N LEU A 208 -20.84 -6.54 3.53
CA LEU A 208 -22.07 -5.89 3.04
C LEU A 208 -23.34 -6.35 3.79
N GLU A 209 -23.36 -7.60 4.24
CA GLU A 209 -24.42 -8.16 5.07
C GLU A 209 -24.37 -7.60 6.51
N GLN A 210 -23.19 -7.59 7.13
CA GLN A 210 -23.03 -7.19 8.53
C GLN A 210 -23.03 -5.67 8.73
N ARG A 211 -22.41 -4.91 7.82
CA ARG A 211 -22.36 -3.44 7.80
C ARG A 211 -21.65 -2.77 8.99
N GLU A 212 -21.12 -3.52 9.92
CA GLU A 212 -20.51 -2.99 11.16
C GLU A 212 -19.18 -2.28 10.93
N ARG A 213 -18.41 -2.69 9.92
CA ARG A 213 -17.04 -2.21 9.66
C ARG A 213 -16.89 -1.43 8.36
N ILE A 214 -18.01 -1.14 7.69
CA ILE A 214 -18.02 -0.34 6.47
C ILE A 214 -17.72 1.12 6.83
N VAL A 215 -16.73 1.69 6.16
CA VAL A 215 -16.36 3.10 6.29
C VAL A 215 -16.93 3.91 5.13
N VAL A 216 -16.70 3.45 3.89
CA VAL A 216 -17.27 4.06 2.67
C VAL A 216 -17.64 2.95 1.69
N GLN A 217 -18.73 3.13 0.97
CA GLN A 217 -19.07 2.28 -0.18
C GLN A 217 -19.72 3.12 -1.29
N ASN A 218 -19.52 2.68 -2.53
CA ASN A 218 -20.25 3.18 -3.68
C ASN A 218 -20.69 2.01 -4.58
N GLU A 219 -21.13 2.29 -5.80
CA GLU A 219 -21.59 1.26 -6.75
C GLU A 219 -20.54 0.16 -6.99
N HIS A 220 -19.26 0.51 -7.06
CA HIS A 220 -18.20 -0.38 -7.50
C HIS A 220 -17.16 -0.72 -6.43
N TRP A 221 -17.12 0.01 -5.32
CA TRP A 221 -16.07 -0.09 -4.31
C TRP A 221 -16.64 -0.18 -2.89
N LEU A 222 -15.89 -0.87 -2.03
CA LEU A 222 -16.14 -1.03 -0.60
C LEU A 222 -14.82 -0.78 0.15
N ALA A 223 -14.85 0.13 1.14
CA ALA A 223 -13.78 0.34 2.09
C ALA A 223 -14.25 -0.07 3.49
N VAL A 224 -13.53 -0.99 4.12
CA VAL A 224 -13.82 -1.49 5.48
C VAL A 224 -12.62 -1.33 6.39
N VAL A 225 -12.84 -1.26 7.69
CA VAL A 225 -11.80 -1.66 8.65
C VAL A 225 -11.79 -3.18 8.65
N PRO A 226 -10.75 -3.87 8.14
CA PRO A 226 -10.79 -5.31 8.05
C PRO A 226 -10.92 -5.93 9.44
N TYR A 227 -11.64 -7.05 9.56
CA TYR A 227 -11.85 -7.72 10.87
C TYR A 227 -10.51 -7.97 11.59
N TRP A 228 -9.46 -8.24 10.82
CA TRP A 228 -8.09 -8.51 11.24
C TRP A 228 -7.12 -7.32 11.11
N ALA A 229 -7.62 -6.07 11.14
CA ALA A 229 -6.79 -4.87 11.12
C ALA A 229 -5.66 -4.91 12.17
N VAL A 230 -4.46 -4.54 11.76
CA VAL A 230 -3.26 -4.45 12.62
C VAL A 230 -3.05 -3.01 13.07
N TRP A 231 -3.20 -2.04 12.16
CA TRP A 231 -3.05 -0.62 12.48
C TRP A 231 -4.37 0.00 12.96
N PRO A 232 -4.32 0.95 13.91
CA PRO A 232 -5.49 1.78 14.20
C PRO A 232 -5.96 2.47 12.92
N PHE A 233 -7.26 2.39 12.64
CA PHE A 233 -7.89 2.95 11.44
C PHE A 233 -7.34 2.42 10.10
N GLU A 234 -6.77 1.21 10.09
CA GLU A 234 -6.44 0.49 8.86
C GLU A 234 -7.71 0.31 8.00
N LEU A 235 -7.58 0.55 6.70
CA LEU A 235 -8.65 0.31 5.74
C LEU A 235 -8.21 -0.69 4.68
N LEU A 236 -9.14 -1.56 4.29
CA LEU A 236 -9.04 -2.42 3.13
C LEU A 236 -10.07 -1.94 2.08
N LEU A 237 -9.57 -1.46 0.94
CA LEU A 237 -10.37 -1.02 -0.21
C LEU A 237 -10.46 -2.13 -1.25
N LEU A 238 -11.68 -2.55 -1.60
CA LEU A 238 -11.95 -3.69 -2.47
C LEU A 238 -13.00 -3.33 -3.54
N PRO A 239 -12.89 -3.87 -4.76
CA PRO A 239 -13.97 -3.79 -5.73
C PRO A 239 -15.15 -4.68 -5.27
N ARG A 240 -16.38 -4.26 -5.55
CA ARG A 240 -17.61 -5.03 -5.29
C ARG A 240 -17.88 -6.11 -6.34
N ARG A 241 -17.06 -6.16 -7.39
CA ARG A 241 -17.05 -7.20 -8.42
C ARG A 241 -15.72 -7.93 -8.40
N HIS A 242 -15.71 -9.16 -8.90
CA HIS A 242 -14.47 -9.86 -9.18
C HIS A 242 -13.71 -9.14 -10.32
N VAL A 243 -12.42 -8.89 -10.12
CA VAL A 243 -11.49 -8.26 -11.07
C VAL A 243 -10.30 -9.20 -11.29
N LEU A 244 -9.93 -9.42 -12.54
CA LEU A 244 -8.79 -10.23 -12.98
C LEU A 244 -7.78 -9.36 -13.71
#